data_AF-A0A935XJ41-F1
#
_entry.id   AF-A0A935XJ41-F1
#
_cell.length_a   1.000
_cell.length_b   1.000
_cell.length_c   1.000
_cell.angle_alpha   90.00
_cell.angle_beta   90.00
_cell.angle_gamma   90.00
#
_symmetry.space_group_name_H-M   'P 1'
#
loop_
_entity.id
_entity.type
_entity.pdbx_description
1 polymer ?
#
loop_
_entity_poly.entity_id
_entity_poly.type
_entity_poly.pdbx_seq_one_letter_code
_entity_poly.pdbx_strand_id
1 'polypeptide(L)' 'MAKPNYQFEKRQRDLAKKKKKEEKLMKKQQAKATEGGEPGAEPQPADDKPAAE' A
#
# COMPACT_ATOMS: atom_id res chain seq x y z
N MET A 1 -17.32 -29.67 -0.85
CA MET A 1 -16.95 -28.24 -0.72
C MET A 1 -15.53 -28.06 -1.23
N ALA A 2 -15.32 -27.19 -2.22
CA ALA A 2 -13.97 -26.84 -2.65
C ALA A 2 -13.22 -26.29 -1.44
N LYS A 3 -11.98 -26.76 -1.21
CA LYS A 3 -11.14 -26.26 -0.12
C LYS A 3 -11.02 -24.74 -0.30
N PRO A 4 -11.48 -23.92 0.67
CA PRO A 4 -11.29 -22.48 0.58
C PRO A 4 -9.79 -22.20 0.47
N ASN A 5 -9.36 -21.62 -0.66
CA ASN A 5 -7.96 -21.33 -0.92
C ASN A 5 -7.58 -20.02 -0.22
N TYR A 6 -7.55 -20.07 1.11
CA TYR A 6 -7.22 -18.94 1.97
C TYR A 6 -5.86 -18.32 1.63
N GLN A 7 -4.92 -19.10 1.11
CA GLN A 7 -3.61 -18.61 0.68
C GLN A 7 -3.73 -17.68 -0.54
N PHE A 8 -4.56 -18.05 -1.52
CA PHE A 8 -4.82 -17.21 -2.69
C PHE A 8 -5.59 -15.95 -2.33
N GLU A 9 -6.65 -16.05 -1.53
CA GLU A 9 -7.39 -14.88 -1.04
C GLU A 9 -6.51 -13.93 -0.22
N LYS A 10 -5.65 -14.47 0.65
CA LYS A 10 -4.68 -13.67 1.41
C LYS A 10 -3.74 -12.93 0.48
N ARG A 11 -3.16 -13.60 -0.52
CA ARG A 11 -2.27 -12.97 -1.52
C ARG A 11 -3.01 -11.92 -2.35
N GLN A 12 -4.26 -12.16 -2.75
CA GLN A 12 -5.04 -11.15 -3.47
C GLN A 12 -5.33 -9.91 -2.63
N ARG A 13 -5.71 -10.07 -1.35
CA ARG A 13 -5.91 -8.92 -0.45
C ARG A 13 -4.63 -8.12 -0.25
N ASP A 14 -3.49 -8.80 -0.11
CA ASP A 14 -2.19 -8.14 0.05
C ASP A 14 -1.80 -7.35 -1.21
N LEU A 15 -1.92 -7.97 -2.38
CA LEU A 15 -1.71 -7.31 -3.68
C LEU A 15 -2.64 -6.12 -3.89
N ALA A 16 -3.91 -6.21 -3.49
CA ALA A 16 -4.85 -5.10 -3.58
C ALA A 16 -4.47 -3.93 -2.66
N LYS A 17 -4.06 -4.23 -1.41
CA LYS A 17 -3.56 -3.23 -0.46
C LYS A 17 -2.28 -2.56 -1.00
N LYS A 18 -1.34 -3.34 -1.53
CA LYS A 18 -0.09 -2.83 -2.08
C LYS A 18 -0.33 -1.90 -3.28
N LYS A 19 -1.12 -2.34 -4.27
CA LYS A 19 -1.51 -1.51 -5.42
C LYS A 19 -2.17 -0.20 -4.99
N LYS A 20 -3.09 -0.23 -4.03
CA LYS A 20 -3.77 0.97 -3.53
C LYS A 20 -2.82 1.91 -2.77
N LYS A 21 -1.83 1.38 -2.04
CA LYS A 21 -0.78 2.18 -1.41
C LYS A 21 0.11 2.83 -2.47
N GLU A 22 0.57 2.07 -3.46
CA GLU A 22 1.43 2.56 -4.55
C GLU A 22 0.74 3.60 -5.42
N GLU A 23 -0.53 3.40 -5.80
CA GLU A 23 -1.29 4.39 -6.59
C GLU A 23 -1.49 5.69 -5.81
N LYS A 24 -1.79 5.61 -4.50
CA LYS A 24 -1.86 6.80 -3.64
C LYS A 24 -0.52 7.51 -3.53
N LEU A 25 0.59 6.75 -3.43
CA LEU A 25 1.93 7.31 -3.37
C LEU A 25 2.27 8.04 -4.67
N MET A 26 2.07 7.40 -5.83
CA MET A 26 2.28 8.02 -7.14
C MET A 26 1.42 9.27 -7.33
N LYS A 27 0.13 9.22 -6.97
CA LYS A 27 -0.76 10.38 -7.07
C LYS A 27 -0.30 11.54 -6.18
N LYS A 28 0.16 11.24 -4.95
CA LYS A 28 0.73 12.26 -4.05
C LYS A 28 2.04 12.84 -4.61
N GLN A 29 2.92 12.00 -5.15
CA GLN A 29 4.18 12.44 -5.78
C GLN A 29 3.90 13.31 -7.00
N GLN A 30 2.97 12.91 -7.85
CA GLN A 30 2.57 13.68 -9.02
C GLN A 30 1.95 15.02 -8.61
N ALA A 31 1.04 15.04 -7.64
CA ALA A 31 0.45 16.28 -7.11
C ALA A 31 1.52 17.22 -6.52
N LYS A 32 2.51 16.69 -5.78
CA LYS A 32 3.67 17.46 -5.30
C LYS A 32 4.49 18.06 -6.44
N ALA A 33 4.71 17.29 -7.51
CA ALA A 33 5.45 17.75 -8.67
C ALA A 33 4.71 18.84 -9.46
N THR A 34 3.38 18.85 -9.47
CA THR A 34 2.59 19.88 -10.16
C THR A 34 2.36 21.14 -9.34
N GLU A 35 2.23 21.02 -8.02
CA GLU A 35 1.80 22.14 -7.14
C GLU A 35 2.99 22.92 -6.53
N GLY A 36 4.23 22.52 -6.75
CA GLY A 36 5.40 23.23 -6.23
C GLY A 36 5.52 23.24 -4.69
N GLY A 37 4.76 22.37 -4.01
CA GLY A 37 4.59 22.37 -2.54
C GLY A 37 5.43 21.32 -1.81
N GLU A 38 6.29 21.83 -0.92
CA GLU A 38 7.10 21.23 0.16
C GLU A 38 7.16 19.68 0.36
N PRO A 39 8.36 19.15 0.66
CA PRO A 39 8.60 17.74 0.98
C PRO A 39 8.22 17.41 2.45
N GLY A 40 6.96 17.61 2.85
CA GLY A 40 6.57 17.46 4.28
C GLY A 40 5.75 16.23 4.67
N ALA A 41 5.27 15.44 3.70
CA ALA A 41 4.32 14.36 3.98
C ALA A 41 4.70 13.09 3.23
N GLU A 42 5.84 12.53 3.59
CA GLU A 42 6.12 11.11 3.33
C GLU A 42 5.09 10.31 4.14
N PRO A 43 4.18 9.54 3.52
CA PRO A 43 3.43 8.56 4.27
C PRO A 43 4.44 7.48 4.65
N GLN A 44 5.00 7.58 5.85
CA GLN A 44 5.73 6.47 6.45
C GLN A 44 4.87 5.21 6.27
N PRO A 45 5.41 4.13 5.70
CA PRO A 45 4.70 2.87 5.63
C PRO A 45 4.63 2.30 7.06
N ALA A 46 3.73 2.85 7.87
CA ALA A 46 3.17 2.08 8.96
C ALA A 46 2.45 0.88 8.33
N ASP A 47 2.64 -0.30 8.91
CA ASP A 47 2.24 -1.62 8.40
C ASP A 47 3.15 -2.22 7.33
N ASP A 48 4.38 -2.56 7.74
CA ASP A 48 4.90 -3.94 7.62
C ASP A 48 6.00 -4.20 8.68
N LYS A 49 5.62 -4.14 9.97
CA LYS A 49 6.35 -4.86 11.02
C LYS A 49 5.47 -6.04 11.43
N PRO A 50 5.75 -7.29 11.03
CA PRO A 50 5.29 -8.41 11.82
C PRO A 50 6.12 -8.35 13.11
N ALA A 51 5.56 -7.73 14.15
CA ALA A 51 6.07 -7.89 15.50
C ALA A 51 5.43 -9.17 16.07
N ALA A 52 6.29 -10.03 16.64
CA ALA A 52 6.02 -11.26 17.40
C ALA A 52 5.52 -12.45 16.55
N GLU A 53 6.03 -13.68 16.68
CA GLU A 53 6.94 -14.36 17.60
C GLU A 53 7.49 -15.59 16.86
#